data_AF-V9LK86-F1
#
_entry.id   AF-V9LK86-F1
#
_cell.length_a   1.000
_cell.length_b   1.000
_cell.length_c   1.000
_cell.angle_alpha   90.00
_cell.angle_beta   90.00
_cell.angle_gamma   90.00
#
_symmetry.space_group_name_H-M   'P 1'
#
loop_
_entity.id
_entity.type
_entity.pdbx_description
1 polymer ?
#
loop_
_entity_poly.entity_id
_entity_poly.type
_entity_poly.pdbx_seq_one_letter_code
_entity_poly.pdbx_strand_id
1 'polypeptide(L)' 'MSKRGKPVGKPVGRGRACVFREVFLENNYTALRSVRFRSRYLAFSRSGVPRPADRSRVFHRQL' A
#
# COMPACT_ATOMS: atom_id res chain seq x y z
N MET A 1 7.58 -0.16 1.03
CA MET A 1 7.24 -0.76 -0.28
C MET A 1 8.48 -0.82 -1.18
N SER A 2 8.71 -1.97 -1.82
CA SER A 2 9.84 -2.18 -2.73
C SER A 2 9.59 -1.51 -4.10
N LYS A 3 10.64 -1.42 -4.95
CA LYS A 3 10.49 -0.94 -6.34
C LYS A 3 9.47 -1.75 -7.14
N ARG A 4 9.32 -3.05 -6.83
CA ARG A 4 8.33 -3.96 -7.42
C ARG A 4 6.91 -3.79 -6.87
N GLY A 5 6.68 -2.83 -5.96
CA GLY A 5 5.37 -2.59 -5.38
C GLY A 5 4.99 -3.56 -4.25
N LYS A 6 5.87 -4.47 -3.83
CA LYS A 6 5.60 -5.40 -2.72
C LYS A 6 5.82 -4.71 -1.36
N PRO A 7 4.92 -4.90 -0.37
CA PRO A 7 5.20 -4.55 1.02
C PRO A 7 6.36 -5.39 1.56
N VAL A 8 7.33 -4.73 2.20
CA VAL A 8 8.53 -5.37 2.75
C VAL A 8 8.90 -4.67 4.05
N GLY A 9 9.27 -5.43 5.08
CA GLY A 9 9.89 -4.91 6.29
C GLY A 9 11.33 -4.46 6.00
N LYS A 10 11.77 -3.39 6.66
CA LYS A 10 13.16 -2.94 6.64
C LYS A 10 13.60 -2.59 8.05
N PRO A 11 14.83 -2.95 8.46
CA PRO A 11 15.35 -2.58 9.78
C PRO A 11 15.50 -1.07 9.94
N VAL A 12 15.74 -0.33 8.84
CA VAL A 12 15.83 1.13 8.84
C VAL A 12 14.71 1.75 7.99
N GLY A 13 13.86 2.56 8.63
CA GLY A 13 12.65 3.15 8.05
C GLY A 13 12.78 4.57 7.47
N ARG A 14 13.99 5.14 7.37
CA ARG A 14 14.20 6.58 7.07
C ARG A 14 13.91 7.01 5.62
N GLY A 15 13.77 6.07 4.68
CA GLY A 15 13.60 6.40 3.26
C GLY A 15 12.15 6.62 2.85
N ARG A 16 11.90 7.41 1.79
CA ARG A 16 10.55 7.64 1.19
C ARG A 16 9.79 6.35 0.81
N ALA A 17 10.49 5.23 0.67
CA ALA A 17 9.89 3.92 0.44
C ALA A 17 9.14 3.35 1.66
N CYS A 18 9.39 3.88 2.86
CA CYS A 18 8.77 3.50 4.13
C CYS A 18 7.73 4.54 4.61
N VAL A 19 7.50 5.60 3.83
CA VAL A 19 6.54 6.66 4.16
C VAL A 19 5.28 6.48 3.31
N PHE A 20 4.12 6.56 3.99
CA PHE A 20 2.81 6.44 3.37
C PHE A 20 1.95 7.64 3.78
N ARG A 21 1.07 8.07 2.88
CA ARG A 21 0.02 9.04 3.15
C ARG A 21 -1.26 8.29 3.48
N GLU A 22 -1.88 8.65 4.59
CA GLU A 22 -3.21 8.21 4.94
C GLU A 22 -4.25 8.91 4.05
N VAL A 23 -5.19 8.14 3.52
CA VAL A 23 -6.26 8.62 2.65
C VAL A 23 -7.58 8.05 3.15
N PHE A 24 -8.48 8.94 3.57
CA PHE A 24 -9.85 8.59 3.91
C PHE A 24 -10.66 8.40 2.63
N LEU A 25 -11.35 7.28 2.54
CA LEU A 25 -12.18 6.92 1.38
C LEU A 25 -13.66 7.19 1.68
N GLU A 26 -14.46 7.38 0.64
CA GLU A 26 -15.91 7.62 0.73
C GLU A 26 -16.67 6.47 1.41
N ASN A 27 -16.11 5.26 1.42
CA ASN A 27 -16.68 4.10 2.10
C ASN A 27 -16.27 3.97 3.58
N ASN A 28 -15.75 5.05 4.18
CA ASN A 28 -15.27 5.10 5.57
C ASN A 28 -14.09 4.17 5.89
N TYR A 29 -13.40 3.63 4.87
CA TYR A 29 -12.14 2.93 5.07
C TYR A 29 -10.95 3.87 4.88
N THR A 30 -9.84 3.50 5.52
CA THR A 30 -8.55 4.18 5.35
C THR A 30 -7.66 3.40 4.38
N ALA A 31 -7.08 4.09 3.41
CA ALA A 31 -6.05 3.57 2.52
C ALA A 31 -4.68 4.20 2.82
N LEU A 32 -3.62 3.39 2.68
CA LEU A 32 -2.24 3.86 2.82
C LEU A 32 -1.55 3.93 1.45
N ARG A 33 -1.35 5.15 0.95
CA ARG A 33 -0.74 5.43 -0.36
C ARG A 33 0.75 5.67 -0.24
N SER A 34 1.58 5.06 -1.08
CA SER A 34 3.02 5.30 -1.01
C SER A 34 3.38 6.72 -1.44
N VAL A 35 4.22 7.40 -0.65
CA VAL A 35 4.77 8.72 -1.01
C VAL A 35 5.76 8.62 -2.17
N ARG A 36 6.58 7.55 -2.19
CA ARG A 36 7.54 7.29 -3.27
C ARG A 36 6.87 6.90 -4.59
N PHE A 37 5.75 6.19 -4.53
CA PHE A 37 5.04 5.69 -5.72
C PHE A 37 3.56 6.08 -5.64
N ARG A 38 3.23 7.26 -6.16
CA ARG A 38 1.94 7.94 -5.90
C ARG A 38 0.68 7.17 -6.31
N SER A 39 0.78 6.22 -7.23
CA SER A 39 -0.36 5.42 -7.71
C SER A 39 -0.45 4.02 -7.07
N ARG A 40 0.31 3.77 -5.99
CA ARG A 40 0.44 2.44 -5.36
C ARG A 40 -0.01 2.48 -3.90
N TYR A 41 -0.83 1.51 -3.52
CA TYR A 41 -1.43 1.39 -2.19
C TYR A 41 -0.95 0.12 -1.48
N LEU A 42 -0.92 0.17 -0.15
CA LEU A 42 -0.72 -1.03 0.66
C LEU A 42 -1.94 -1.95 0.53
N ALA A 43 -1.72 -3.23 0.22
CA ALA A 43 -2.80 -4.20 -0.02
C ALA A 43 -2.38 -5.64 0.35
N PHE A 44 -3.36 -6.49 0.71
CA PHE A 44 -3.09 -7.69 1.52
C PHE A 44 -3.83 -9.01 1.25
N SER A 45 -4.52 -9.34 0.15
CA SER A 45 -5.39 -10.55 0.07
C SER A 45 -6.33 -10.77 1.27
N ARG A 46 -7.20 -11.77 1.20
CA ARG A 46 -8.02 -12.18 2.36
C ARG A 46 -7.25 -13.08 3.33
N SER A 47 -6.27 -13.81 2.82
CA SER A 47 -5.36 -14.65 3.60
C SER A 47 -4.20 -13.87 4.25
N GLY A 48 -4.20 -12.53 4.15
CA GLY A 48 -3.15 -11.68 4.73
C GLY A 48 -1.85 -11.63 3.91
N VAL A 49 -1.85 -12.15 2.68
CA VAL A 49 -0.65 -12.19 1.83
C VAL A 49 -0.42 -10.83 1.16
N PRO A 50 0.77 -10.20 1.33
CA PRO A 50 1.08 -8.92 0.72
C PRO A 50 0.93 -8.95 -0.80
N ARG A 51 0.10 -8.07 -1.37
CA ARG A 51 -0.10 -7.95 -2.82
C ARG A 51 0.82 -6.87 -3.42
N PRO A 52 1.41 -7.13 -4.60
CA PRO A 52 2.09 -6.08 -5.36
C PRO A 52 1.13 -4.94 -5.73
N ALA A 53 1.58 -3.71 -5.53
CA ALA A 53 0.76 -2.52 -5.69
C ALA A 53 0.55 -2.05 -7.15
N ASP A 54 1.11 -2.75 -8.13
CA ASP A 54 0.75 -2.59 -9.56
C ASP A 54 -0.70 -3.06 -9.85
N ARG A 55 -1.29 -3.86 -8.96
CA ARG A 55 -2.67 -4.35 -9.04
C ARG A 55 -3.63 -3.70 -8.04
N SER A 56 -3.15 -2.78 -7.20
CA SER A 56 -3.97 -2.15 -6.15
C SER A 56 -4.68 -0.89 -6.70
N ARG A 57 -5.92 -1.04 -7.20
CA ARG A 57 -6.84 0.10 -7.37
C ARG A 57 -7.54 0.38 -6.04
N VAL A 58 -7.77 1.66 -5.73
CA VAL A 58 -8.41 2.13 -4.48
C VAL A 58 -9.78 1.48 -4.23
N PHE A 59 -10.46 1.06 -5.30
CA PHE A 59 -11.78 0.43 -5.25
C PHE A 59 -11.78 -1.10 -5.05
N HIS A 60 -10.63 -1.76 -4.88
CA HIS A 60 -10.65 -3.18 -4.58
C HIS A 60 -10.93 -3.44 -3.11
N ARG A 61 -12.22 -3.61 -2.79
CA ARG A 61 -12.63 -4.52 -1.72
C ARG A 61 -12.08 -5.89 -2.12
N GLN A 62 -11.05 -6.37 -1.43
CA GLN A 62 -10.59 -7.75 -1.62
C GLN A 62 -11.66 -8.66 -0.98
N LEU A 63 -12.72 -8.92 -1.76
CA LEU A 63 -13.58 -10.08 -1.60
C LEU A 63 -12.79 -11.37 -1.92
#